data_AF-A0A6A5HLX1-F1
#
_entry.id   AF-A0A6A5HLX1-F1
#
_cell.length_a   1.000
_cell.length_b   1.000
_cell.length_c   1.000
_cell.angle_alpha   90.00
_cell.angle_beta   90.00
_cell.angle_gamma   90.00
#
_symmetry.space_group_name_H-M   'P 1'
#
loop_
_entity.id
_entity.type
_entity.pdbx_description
1 polymer ?
#
loop_
_entity_poly.entity_id
_entity_poly.type
_entity_poly.pdbx_seq_one_letter_code
_entity_poly.pdbx_strand_id
1 'polypeptide(L)'
;MIQLSHCNDSTLVAPRPVNNLAPIPVPKSKAAQDFKDQMRKFKAVPQQASVKNPTPAVRQNQNKENHKKVDEEMEYQLLIAAEKEQEKRFQKEVEEMKIKNDKKENLMKIEKAEMDEKADMKFKLEFEKQEREHEINFKKAKEDIENYERETQRLLQERIKVWKACNDAFLACIYIQQLWEEKEKQWADWLESLKTSISEAKTRFKLFERVLQNINRNGPKYEKIVNSELKSLHKSTLSAYYLVFDACKTVKKLVNRFDGVFLKILLKNLVTISNNLCTALENIDQCMSQIDLTDPIHHSFLGLSSFEVPSVFILREDSKTYQPDGLPIEEPRVYSSSTTLNITEIH
;
A
#
# COMPACT_ATOMS: atom_id res chain seq x y z
N MET A 1 4.61 -11.73 -26.37
CA MET A 1 4.64 -12.11 -24.94
C MET A 1 4.21 -10.88 -24.17
N ILE A 2 3.03 -10.96 -23.54
CA ILE A 2 2.20 -9.90 -22.94
C ILE A 2 1.92 -8.69 -23.86
N GLN A 3 0.83 -8.79 -24.62
CA GLN A 3 0.14 -7.62 -25.18
C GLN A 3 -0.38 -6.78 -24.01
N LEU A 4 0.20 -5.61 -23.79
CA LEU A 4 -0.44 -4.56 -22.99
C LEU A 4 -1.34 -3.76 -23.94
N SER A 5 -2.64 -4.04 -23.84
CA SER A 5 -3.70 -3.25 -24.44
C SER A 5 -3.60 -1.80 -23.95
N HIS A 6 -3.77 -0.87 -24.88
CA HIS A 6 -3.92 0.56 -24.64
C HIS A 6 -4.87 0.88 -23.48
N CYS A 7 -4.33 1.50 -22.44
CA CYS A 7 -5.08 2.47 -21.64
C CYS A 7 -4.46 3.85 -21.92
N ASN A 8 -5.05 4.55 -22.89
CA ASN A 8 -4.97 6.00 -22.93
C ASN A 8 -5.84 6.51 -21.78
N ASP A 9 -5.22 7.09 -20.76
CA ASP A 9 -5.75 8.29 -20.13
C ASP A 9 -4.60 9.13 -19.62
N SER A 10 -4.35 10.20 -20.37
CA SER A 10 -3.46 11.28 -20.01
C SER A 10 -4.05 12.05 -18.84
N THR A 11 -3.45 11.91 -17.66
CA THR A 11 -3.33 13.01 -16.69
C THR A 11 -2.14 12.74 -15.79
N LEU A 12 -0.98 13.22 -16.23
CA LEU A 12 0.20 13.39 -15.40
C LEU A 12 -0.13 14.36 -14.26
N VAL A 13 -0.40 13.82 -13.08
CA VAL A 13 -0.33 14.58 -11.82
C VAL A 13 0.99 14.21 -11.16
N ALA A 14 1.87 15.20 -11.05
CA ALA A 14 3.16 15.07 -10.37
C ALA A 14 2.99 14.52 -8.93
N PRO A 15 3.91 13.67 -8.45
CA PRO A 15 3.86 13.21 -7.07
C PRO A 15 4.13 14.39 -6.14
N ARG A 16 3.09 14.81 -5.40
CA ARG A 16 3.25 15.75 -4.28
C ARG A 16 4.02 15.06 -3.16
N PRO A 17 4.88 15.79 -2.43
CA PRO A 17 5.57 15.26 -1.27
C PRO A 17 4.54 14.90 -0.18
N VAL A 18 4.59 13.65 0.29
CA VAL A 18 3.73 13.15 1.37
C VAL A 18 4.28 13.66 2.72
N ASN A 19 4.13 14.96 2.95
CA ASN A 19 4.20 15.54 4.28
C ASN A 19 2.79 16.06 4.60
N ASN A 20 2.04 15.24 5.35
CA ASN A 20 0.88 15.55 6.20
C ASN A 20 -0.07 14.35 6.20
N LEU A 21 0.16 13.41 7.13
CA LEU A 21 -0.89 12.52 7.61
C LEU A 21 -1.89 13.37 8.40
N ALA A 22 -2.86 13.96 7.68
CA ALA A 22 -4.05 14.48 8.33
C ALA A 22 -4.77 13.31 9.03
N PRO A 23 -5.25 13.47 10.28
CA PRO A 23 -6.02 12.43 10.95
C PRO A 23 -7.28 12.14 10.13
N ILE A 24 -7.42 10.89 9.67
CA ILE A 24 -8.67 10.42 9.05
C ILE A 24 -9.76 10.50 10.14
N PRO A 25 -10.92 11.14 9.89
CA PRO A 25 -12.00 11.17 10.86
C PRO A 25 -12.52 9.75 11.04
N VAL A 26 -12.25 9.15 12.20
CA VAL A 26 -12.87 7.90 12.61
C VAL A 26 -14.37 8.18 12.76
N PRO A 27 -15.27 7.48 12.03
CA PRO A 27 -16.69 7.60 12.28
C PRO A 27 -16.93 7.13 13.71
N LYS A 28 -17.42 8.03 14.58
CA LYS A 28 -17.81 7.66 15.93
C LYS A 28 -18.90 6.61 15.82
N SER A 29 -18.55 5.37 16.11
CA SER A 29 -19.48 4.25 16.14
C SER A 29 -20.63 4.61 17.07
N LYS A 30 -21.85 4.54 16.57
CA LYS A 30 -23.09 4.77 17.33
C LYS A 30 -23.12 3.93 18.62
N ALA A 31 -22.53 2.73 18.57
CA ALA A 31 -22.38 1.83 19.71
C ALA A 31 -21.47 2.38 20.82
N ALA A 32 -20.42 3.15 20.49
CA ALA A 32 -19.53 3.77 21.49
C ALA A 32 -20.21 4.95 22.20
N GLN A 33 -21.17 5.59 21.54
CA GLN A 33 -21.99 6.65 22.11
C GLN A 33 -23.04 6.04 23.08
N ASP A 34 -23.69 4.95 22.67
CA ASP A 34 -24.71 4.26 23.45
C ASP A 34 -24.18 3.69 24.78
N PHE A 35 -22.95 3.17 24.78
CA PHE A 35 -22.28 2.69 26.01
C PHE A 35 -22.01 3.82 27.01
N LYS A 36 -21.63 5.01 26.51
CA LYS A 36 -21.31 6.18 27.34
C LYS A 36 -22.56 6.77 27.99
N ASP A 37 -23.70 6.67 27.32
CA ASP A 37 -24.98 7.16 27.83
C ASP A 37 -25.64 6.22 28.84
N GLN A 38 -25.39 4.90 28.76
CA GLN A 38 -25.83 3.95 29.80
C GLN A 38 -25.16 4.21 31.15
N MET A 39 -23.87 4.54 31.16
CA MET A 39 -23.11 4.78 32.40
C MET A 39 -23.54 6.03 33.18
N ARG A 40 -24.24 6.99 32.54
CA ARG A 40 -24.73 8.22 33.21
C ARG A 40 -26.04 8.01 33.98
N LYS A 41 -26.81 6.97 33.64
CA LYS A 41 -28.13 6.72 34.26
C LYS A 41 -28.05 6.09 35.66
N PHE A 42 -26.89 5.54 36.04
CA PHE A 42 -26.71 4.86 37.34
C PHE A 42 -26.32 5.77 38.53
N LYS A 43 -26.18 7.09 38.33
CA LYS A 43 -25.66 8.01 39.38
C LYS A 43 -26.69 8.88 40.12
N ALA A 44 -27.99 8.67 39.95
CA ALA A 44 -29.00 9.49 40.62
C ALA A 44 -29.78 8.71 41.71
N VAL A 45 -29.42 8.93 42.98
CA VAL A 45 -30.21 8.52 44.16
C VAL A 45 -30.73 9.79 44.85
N PRO A 46 -32.03 9.92 45.18
CA PRO A 46 -32.55 11.04 45.96
C PRO A 46 -32.57 10.76 47.47
N GLN A 47 -32.17 11.75 48.28
CA GLN A 47 -32.28 11.76 49.75
C GLN A 47 -33.73 12.10 50.20
N GLN A 48 -34.24 11.37 51.19
CA GLN A 48 -35.56 11.59 51.80
C GLN A 48 -35.54 12.72 52.85
N ALA A 49 -36.62 13.51 52.87
CA ALA A 49 -36.89 14.56 53.85
C ALA A 49 -37.62 14.01 55.08
N SER A 50 -37.16 14.41 56.27
CA SER A 50 -37.76 14.11 57.58
C SER A 50 -38.87 15.11 57.92
N VAL A 51 -40.09 14.63 58.16
CA VAL A 51 -41.22 15.42 58.68
C VAL A 51 -41.41 15.10 60.17
N LYS A 52 -41.22 16.10 61.03
CA LYS A 52 -41.68 16.11 62.43
C LYS A 52 -43.03 16.83 62.48
N ASN A 53 -43.94 16.36 63.32
CA ASN A 53 -44.97 17.19 63.95
C ASN A 53 -45.61 16.48 65.16
N PRO A 54 -46.28 17.22 66.07
CA PRO A 54 -46.05 17.10 67.50
C PRO A 54 -47.28 16.64 68.32
N THR A 55 -47.00 16.30 69.58
CA THR A 55 -47.94 16.04 70.69
C THR A 55 -48.91 17.20 70.93
N PRO A 56 -50.12 16.91 71.44
CA PRO A 56 -50.47 17.55 72.73
C PRO A 56 -51.34 16.69 73.64
N ALA A 57 -51.20 16.89 74.96
CA ALA A 57 -52.35 16.98 75.88
C ALA A 57 -51.91 17.56 77.24
N VAL A 58 -52.49 18.71 77.56
CA VAL A 58 -52.51 19.45 78.83
C VAL A 58 -53.71 18.89 79.63
N ARG A 59 -53.49 18.39 80.87
CA ARG A 59 -53.90 19.01 82.17
C ARG A 59 -55.44 19.12 82.30
N GLN A 60 -56.10 18.59 83.34
CA GLN A 60 -56.15 19.21 84.66
C GLN A 60 -57.14 18.46 85.60
N ASN A 61 -56.82 18.49 86.90
CA ASN A 61 -57.71 18.81 88.04
C ASN A 61 -58.84 17.82 88.40
N GLN A 62 -59.26 17.62 89.65
CA GLN A 62 -58.96 18.24 90.95
C GLN A 62 -59.58 17.31 92.01
N ASN A 63 -58.87 17.05 93.10
CA ASN A 63 -59.48 16.60 94.36
C ASN A 63 -60.06 17.83 95.07
N LYS A 64 -61.29 17.71 95.59
CA LYS A 64 -61.77 18.51 96.74
C LYS A 64 -62.59 17.64 97.68
N GLU A 65 -62.30 17.86 98.96
CA GLU A 65 -62.71 17.15 100.16
C GLU A 65 -64.15 17.45 100.64
N ASN A 66 -64.67 16.45 101.36
CA ASN A 66 -65.40 16.48 102.63
C ASN A 66 -66.79 17.16 102.73
N HIS A 67 -67.77 16.34 103.11
CA HIS A 67 -68.38 16.25 104.46
C HIS A 67 -69.91 16.11 104.47
N LYS A 68 -70.33 15.23 105.40
CA LYS A 68 -71.64 15.09 106.09
C LYS A 68 -72.71 14.33 105.29
N LYS A 69 -72.81 13.02 105.51
CA LYS A 69 -73.38 12.30 106.68
C LYS A 69 -74.91 12.29 106.73
N VAL A 70 -75.40 11.09 106.46
CA VAL A 70 -76.45 10.37 107.21
C VAL A 70 -77.89 10.72 106.85
N ASP A 71 -78.35 10.08 105.78
CA ASP A 71 -79.58 9.26 105.73
C ASP A 71 -79.32 8.10 104.72
N GLU A 72 -78.22 7.36 104.97
CA GLU A 72 -77.30 6.83 103.95
C GLU A 72 -77.33 5.30 103.70
N GLU A 73 -78.25 4.50 104.27
CA GLU A 73 -78.07 3.03 104.20
C GLU A 73 -78.91 2.31 103.12
N MET A 74 -80.08 2.82 102.74
CA MET A 74 -80.99 2.09 101.82
C MET A 74 -81.05 2.68 100.40
N GLU A 75 -81.07 4.01 100.26
CA GLU A 75 -80.99 4.70 98.96
C GLU A 75 -79.59 4.58 98.34
N TYR A 76 -78.55 4.57 99.18
CA TYR A 76 -77.17 4.28 98.79
C TYR A 76 -77.01 2.85 98.25
N GLN A 77 -77.74 1.85 98.80
CA GLN A 77 -77.72 0.50 98.25
C GLN A 77 -78.43 0.37 96.89
N LEU A 78 -79.47 1.15 96.64
CA LEU A 78 -80.15 1.22 95.34
C LEU A 78 -79.31 1.98 94.30
N LEU A 79 -78.67 3.08 94.67
CA LEU A 79 -77.70 3.78 93.83
C LEU A 79 -76.49 2.91 93.51
N ILE A 80 -75.92 2.22 94.51
CA ILE A 80 -74.84 1.25 94.32
C ILE A 80 -75.28 0.11 93.40
N ALA A 81 -76.52 -0.37 93.53
CA ALA A 81 -77.04 -1.44 92.66
C ALA A 81 -77.22 -0.96 91.21
N ALA A 82 -77.75 0.24 91.00
CA ALA A 82 -77.90 0.85 89.68
C ALA A 82 -76.55 1.20 89.04
N GLU A 83 -75.60 1.71 89.82
CA GLU A 83 -74.23 2.00 89.42
C GLU A 83 -73.48 0.69 89.10
N LYS A 84 -73.66 -0.37 89.90
CA LYS A 84 -73.15 -1.72 89.58
C LYS A 84 -73.77 -2.29 88.30
N GLU A 85 -75.04 -2.00 88.00
CA GLU A 85 -75.67 -2.44 86.76
C GLU A 85 -75.15 -1.65 85.55
N GLN A 86 -74.98 -0.33 85.70
CA GLN A 86 -74.39 0.54 84.68
C GLN A 86 -72.92 0.17 84.42
N GLU A 87 -72.14 -0.11 85.47
CA GLU A 87 -70.78 -0.61 85.40
C GLU A 87 -70.74 -1.98 84.69
N LYS A 88 -71.67 -2.90 84.99
CA LYS A 88 -71.77 -4.17 84.27
C LYS A 88 -72.10 -3.98 82.78
N ARG A 89 -72.97 -3.02 82.43
CA ARG A 89 -73.29 -2.70 81.03
C ARG A 89 -72.10 -2.09 80.31
N PHE A 90 -71.40 -1.16 80.95
CA PHE A 90 -70.18 -0.55 80.44
C PHE A 90 -69.06 -1.58 80.26
N GLN A 91 -68.84 -2.46 81.24
CA GLN A 91 -67.88 -3.56 81.12
C GLN A 91 -68.23 -4.49 79.96
N LYS A 92 -69.51 -4.82 79.78
CA LYS A 92 -69.95 -5.62 78.64
C LYS A 92 -69.73 -4.92 77.31
N GLU A 93 -69.98 -3.62 77.22
CA GLU A 93 -69.75 -2.80 76.02
C GLU A 93 -68.25 -2.66 75.70
N VAL A 94 -67.40 -2.49 76.72
CA VAL A 94 -65.94 -2.49 76.59
C VAL A 94 -65.44 -3.86 76.11
N GLU A 95 -65.95 -4.96 76.66
CA GLU A 95 -65.58 -6.32 76.23
C GLU A 95 -66.03 -6.59 74.78
N GLU A 96 -67.24 -6.17 74.40
CA GLU A 96 -67.73 -6.26 73.03
C GLU A 96 -66.92 -5.40 72.06
N MET A 97 -66.52 -4.19 72.46
CA MET A 97 -65.66 -3.31 71.68
C MET A 97 -64.26 -3.92 71.53
N LYS A 98 -63.71 -4.52 72.58
CA LYS A 98 -62.44 -5.24 72.56
C LYS A 98 -62.48 -6.43 71.61
N ILE A 99 -63.52 -7.27 71.68
CA ILE A 99 -63.72 -8.40 70.76
C ILE A 99 -63.84 -7.92 69.31
N LYS A 100 -64.57 -6.83 69.05
CA LYS A 100 -64.67 -6.24 67.69
C LYS A 100 -63.33 -5.71 67.22
N ASN A 101 -62.57 -5.05 68.09
CA ASN A 101 -61.25 -4.52 67.76
C ASN A 101 -60.25 -5.65 67.48
N ASP A 102 -60.23 -6.71 68.29
CA ASP A 102 -59.39 -7.89 68.11
C ASP A 102 -59.72 -8.61 66.79
N LYS A 103 -61.01 -8.75 66.45
CA LYS A 103 -61.44 -9.30 65.14
C LYS A 103 -60.96 -8.44 63.98
N LYS A 104 -61.09 -7.11 64.09
CA LYS A 104 -60.66 -6.16 63.07
C LYS A 104 -59.13 -6.16 62.91
N GLU A 105 -58.39 -6.25 64.00
CA GLU A 105 -56.93 -6.35 64.01
C GLU A 105 -56.47 -7.66 63.37
N ASN A 106 -57.11 -8.79 63.70
CA ASN A 106 -56.81 -10.07 63.08
C ASN A 106 -57.11 -10.09 61.57
N LEU A 107 -58.22 -9.48 61.13
CA LEU A 107 -58.51 -9.29 59.70
C LEU A 107 -57.43 -8.46 59.00
N MET A 108 -57.02 -7.34 59.59
CA MET A 108 -55.92 -6.53 59.04
C MET A 108 -54.58 -7.27 59.01
N LYS A 109 -54.29 -8.13 59.99
CA LYS A 109 -53.08 -8.98 59.99
C LYS A 109 -53.10 -9.99 58.84
N ILE A 110 -54.25 -10.62 58.60
CA ILE A 110 -54.42 -11.58 57.49
C ILE A 110 -54.30 -10.85 56.14
N GLU A 111 -55.02 -9.74 55.96
CA GLU A 111 -54.96 -8.96 54.72
C GLU A 111 -53.55 -8.41 54.44
N LYS A 112 -52.85 -7.95 55.47
CA LYS A 112 -51.46 -7.54 55.34
C LYS A 112 -50.55 -8.70 54.95
N ALA A 113 -50.70 -9.88 55.57
CA ALA A 113 -49.92 -11.06 55.23
C ALA A 113 -50.15 -11.49 53.76
N GLU A 114 -51.40 -11.46 53.29
CA GLU A 114 -51.72 -11.77 51.88
C GLU A 114 -51.16 -10.72 50.90
N MET A 115 -51.16 -9.44 51.28
CA MET A 115 -50.53 -8.39 50.48
C MET A 115 -49.01 -8.52 50.44
N ASP A 116 -48.38 -8.82 51.57
CA ASP A 116 -46.93 -9.04 51.67
C ASP A 116 -46.52 -10.27 50.83
N GLU A 117 -47.28 -11.37 50.87
CA GLU A 117 -47.03 -12.56 50.05
C GLU A 117 -47.17 -12.27 48.54
N LYS A 118 -48.20 -11.51 48.14
CA LYS A 118 -48.35 -11.06 46.74
C LYS A 118 -47.21 -10.14 46.29
N ALA A 119 -46.76 -9.25 47.17
CA ALA A 119 -45.65 -8.35 46.89
C ALA A 119 -44.33 -9.12 46.71
N ASP A 120 -44.06 -10.10 47.57
CA ASP A 120 -42.89 -10.98 47.48
C ASP A 120 -42.90 -11.82 46.21
N MET A 121 -44.05 -12.41 45.85
CA MET A 121 -44.18 -13.17 44.61
C MET A 121 -43.94 -12.29 43.37
N LYS A 122 -44.47 -11.06 43.37
CA LYS A 122 -44.25 -10.11 42.28
C LYS A 122 -42.78 -9.67 42.19
N PHE A 123 -42.16 -9.41 43.33
CA PHE A 123 -40.74 -9.06 43.41
C PHE A 123 -39.86 -10.18 42.86
N LYS A 124 -40.13 -11.42 43.25
CA LYS A 124 -39.40 -12.60 42.76
C LYS A 124 -39.54 -12.78 41.25
N LEU A 125 -40.74 -12.63 40.71
CA LEU A 125 -41.00 -12.74 39.27
C LEU A 125 -40.27 -11.66 38.46
N GLU A 126 -40.24 -10.42 38.94
CA GLU A 126 -39.52 -9.33 38.29
C GLU A 126 -37.99 -9.53 38.38
N PHE A 127 -37.50 -10.05 39.51
CA PHE A 127 -36.09 -10.38 39.68
C PHE A 127 -35.65 -11.49 38.71
N GLU A 128 -36.40 -12.58 38.62
CA GLU A 128 -36.13 -13.67 37.66
C GLU A 128 -36.20 -13.21 36.19
N LYS A 129 -37.05 -12.21 35.90
CA LYS A 129 -37.13 -11.60 34.57
C LYS A 129 -35.89 -10.74 34.30
N GLN A 130 -35.49 -9.89 35.25
CA GLN A 130 -34.27 -9.10 35.14
C GLN A 130 -33.04 -9.98 34.94
N GLU A 131 -32.90 -11.05 35.72
CA GLU A 131 -31.78 -11.97 35.62
C GLU A 131 -31.69 -12.59 34.22
N ARG A 132 -32.81 -13.06 33.66
CA ARG A 132 -32.87 -13.57 32.29
C ARG A 132 -32.49 -12.51 31.24
N GLU A 133 -32.99 -11.29 31.38
CA GLU A 133 -32.65 -10.19 30.47
C GLU A 133 -31.17 -9.83 30.55
N HIS A 134 -30.59 -9.82 31.75
CA HIS A 134 -29.16 -9.60 31.96
C HIS A 134 -28.31 -10.70 31.33
N GLU A 135 -28.67 -11.97 31.51
CA GLU A 135 -27.96 -13.11 30.92
C GLU A 135 -27.97 -13.04 29.38
N ILE A 136 -29.14 -12.75 28.78
CA ILE A 136 -29.28 -12.60 27.32
C ILE A 136 -28.43 -11.43 26.81
N ASN A 137 -28.48 -10.28 27.49
CA ASN A 137 -27.70 -9.12 27.11
C ASN A 137 -26.19 -9.35 27.26
N PHE A 138 -25.77 -10.04 28.31
CA PHE A 138 -24.38 -10.39 28.54
C PHE A 138 -23.85 -11.34 27.47
N LYS A 139 -24.63 -12.38 27.13
CA LYS A 139 -24.29 -13.30 26.06
C LYS A 139 -24.18 -12.60 24.71
N LYS A 140 -25.15 -11.74 24.38
CA LYS A 140 -25.13 -10.94 23.15
C LYS A 140 -23.93 -10.01 23.09
N ALA A 141 -23.62 -9.30 24.19
CA ALA A 141 -22.46 -8.42 24.26
C ALA A 141 -21.14 -9.19 24.04
N LYS A 142 -21.04 -10.41 24.60
CA LYS A 142 -19.89 -11.28 24.38
C LYS A 142 -19.77 -11.72 22.91
N GLU A 143 -20.86 -12.16 22.30
CA GLU A 143 -20.88 -12.51 20.86
C GLU A 143 -20.52 -11.33 19.96
N ASP A 144 -21.01 -10.13 20.28
CA ASP A 144 -20.69 -8.90 19.55
C ASP A 144 -19.20 -8.54 19.64
N ILE A 145 -18.59 -8.69 20.83
CA ILE A 145 -17.15 -8.49 21.04
C ILE A 145 -16.34 -9.51 20.22
N GLU A 146 -16.69 -10.79 20.31
CA GLU A 146 -15.97 -11.86 19.60
C GLU A 146 -16.06 -11.67 18.07
N ASN A 147 -17.23 -11.28 17.55
CA ASN A 147 -17.40 -10.98 16.13
C ASN A 147 -16.59 -9.74 15.71
N TYR A 148 -16.59 -8.69 16.54
CA TYR A 148 -15.81 -7.48 16.27
C TYR A 148 -14.31 -7.77 16.22
N GLU A 149 -13.78 -8.54 17.17
CA GLU A 149 -12.38 -8.95 17.20
C GLU A 149 -12.01 -9.78 15.98
N ARG A 150 -12.84 -10.77 15.63
CA ARG A 150 -12.65 -11.62 14.45
C ARG A 150 -12.61 -10.81 13.17
N GLU A 151 -13.56 -9.88 12.99
CA GLU A 151 -13.65 -9.05 11.80
C GLU A 151 -12.48 -8.06 11.72
N THR A 152 -12.08 -7.47 12.85
CA THR A 152 -10.90 -6.59 12.93
C THR A 152 -9.63 -7.33 12.52
N GLN A 153 -9.46 -8.58 12.98
CA GLN A 153 -8.31 -9.40 12.64
C GLN A 153 -8.31 -9.80 11.16
N ARG A 154 -9.48 -10.13 10.59
CA ARG A 154 -9.66 -10.39 9.15
C ARG A 154 -9.22 -9.18 8.31
N LEU A 155 -9.73 -7.99 8.64
CA LEU A 155 -9.40 -6.74 7.94
C LEU A 155 -7.91 -6.39 8.05
N LEU A 156 -7.30 -6.62 9.22
CA LEU A 156 -5.87 -6.41 9.40
C LEU A 156 -5.04 -7.34 8.50
N GLN A 157 -5.40 -8.63 8.46
CA GLN A 157 -4.72 -9.60 7.59
C GLN A 157 -4.90 -9.25 6.11
N GLU A 158 -6.08 -8.83 5.68
CA GLU A 158 -6.33 -8.37 4.31
C GLU A 158 -5.49 -7.16 3.96
N ARG A 159 -5.42 -6.16 4.84
CA ARG A 159 -4.56 -4.99 4.65
C ARG A 159 -3.09 -5.39 4.53
N ILE A 160 -2.61 -6.30 5.38
CA ILE A 160 -1.23 -6.82 5.31
C ILE A 160 -0.98 -7.53 3.97
N LYS A 161 -1.93 -8.34 3.49
CA LYS A 161 -1.82 -9.02 2.19
C LYS A 161 -1.74 -8.03 1.03
N VAL A 162 -2.62 -7.04 1.00
CA VAL A 162 -2.60 -5.98 -0.03
C VAL A 162 -1.30 -5.18 0.02
N TRP A 163 -0.88 -4.78 1.23
CA TRP A 163 0.37 -4.05 1.42
C TRP A 163 1.58 -4.84 0.93
N LYS A 164 1.66 -6.14 1.24
CA LYS A 164 2.72 -7.03 0.72
C LYS A 164 2.70 -7.09 -0.79
N ALA A 165 1.54 -7.34 -1.41
CA ALA A 165 1.42 -7.39 -2.86
C ALA A 165 1.85 -6.09 -3.55
N CYS A 166 1.45 -4.93 -2.99
CA CYS A 166 1.89 -3.63 -3.48
C CYS A 166 3.41 -3.45 -3.36
N ASN A 167 3.98 -3.83 -2.22
CA ASN A 167 5.41 -3.73 -1.98
C ASN A 167 6.21 -4.65 -2.90
N ASP A 168 5.75 -5.89 -3.10
CA ASP A 168 6.38 -6.86 -3.99
C ASP A 168 6.37 -6.37 -5.45
N ALA A 169 5.24 -5.79 -5.90
CA ALA A 169 5.14 -5.18 -7.22
C ALA A 169 6.09 -3.97 -7.37
N PHE A 170 6.18 -3.12 -6.35
CA PHE A 170 7.10 -1.98 -6.34
C PHE A 170 8.57 -2.42 -6.41
N LEU A 171 8.95 -3.42 -5.62
CA LEU A 171 10.30 -4.01 -5.66
C LEU A 171 10.58 -4.66 -7.02
N ALA A 172 9.61 -5.35 -7.61
CA ALA A 172 9.74 -5.92 -8.96
C ALA A 172 9.96 -4.82 -10.01
N CYS A 173 9.27 -3.68 -9.91
CA CYS A 173 9.49 -2.53 -10.80
C CYS A 173 10.92 -1.96 -10.66
N ILE A 174 11.40 -1.77 -9.42
CA ILE A 174 12.78 -1.30 -9.18
C ILE A 174 13.78 -2.29 -9.76
N TYR A 175 13.58 -3.58 -9.52
CA TYR A 175 14.47 -4.63 -10.02
C TYR A 175 14.53 -4.63 -11.55
N ILE A 176 13.38 -4.55 -12.21
CA ILE A 176 13.30 -4.46 -13.68
C ILE A 176 14.00 -3.19 -14.18
N GLN A 177 13.80 -2.05 -13.52
CA GLN A 177 14.48 -0.80 -13.87
C GLN A 177 16.01 -0.96 -13.80
N GLN A 178 16.54 -1.55 -12.73
CA GLN A 178 17.98 -1.81 -12.59
C GLN A 178 18.51 -2.72 -13.69
N LEU A 179 17.78 -3.79 -14.02
CA LEU A 179 18.15 -4.68 -15.13
C LEU A 179 18.18 -3.94 -16.48
N TRP A 180 17.23 -3.03 -16.72
CA TRP A 180 17.24 -2.21 -17.93
C TRP A 180 18.42 -1.25 -17.97
N GLU A 181 18.74 -0.58 -16.87
CA GLU A 181 19.89 0.32 -16.78
C GLU A 181 21.20 -0.43 -17.01
N GLU A 182 21.36 -1.62 -16.43
CA GLU A 182 22.53 -2.47 -16.65
C GLU A 182 22.63 -2.90 -18.11
N LYS A 183 21.51 -3.33 -18.71
CA LYS A 183 21.48 -3.72 -20.13
C LYS A 183 21.77 -2.54 -21.05
N GLU A 184 21.18 -1.39 -20.80
CA GLU A 184 21.44 -0.16 -21.54
C GLU A 184 22.93 0.20 -21.50
N LYS A 185 23.57 0.10 -20.32
CA LYS A 185 25.01 0.30 -20.18
C LYS A 185 25.81 -0.72 -20.99
N GLN A 186 25.49 -2.01 -20.92
CA GLN A 186 26.15 -3.05 -21.72
C GLN A 186 26.08 -2.75 -23.22
N TRP A 187 24.93 -2.26 -23.71
CA TRP A 187 24.77 -1.84 -25.10
C TRP A 187 25.57 -0.57 -25.42
N ALA A 188 25.60 0.41 -24.52
CA ALA A 188 26.41 1.61 -24.69
C ALA A 188 27.91 1.29 -24.79
N ASP A 189 28.42 0.47 -23.87
CA ASP A 189 29.83 0.03 -23.87
C ASP A 189 30.16 -0.75 -25.14
N TRP A 190 29.26 -1.63 -25.58
CA TRP A 190 29.42 -2.39 -26.82
C TRP A 190 29.46 -1.47 -28.05
N LEU A 191 28.54 -0.52 -28.18
CA LEU A 191 28.55 0.46 -29.28
C LEU A 191 29.81 1.33 -29.25
N GLU A 192 30.30 1.71 -28.07
CA GLU A 192 31.53 2.47 -27.91
C GLU A 192 32.77 1.67 -28.34
N SER A 193 32.78 0.35 -28.13
CA SER A 193 33.84 -0.52 -28.63
C SER A 193 33.92 -0.52 -30.17
N LEU A 194 32.75 -0.50 -30.85
CA LEU A 194 32.68 -0.40 -32.31
C LEU A 194 33.22 0.95 -32.80
N LYS A 195 32.81 2.05 -32.15
CA LYS A 195 33.31 3.40 -32.45
C LYS A 195 34.82 3.51 -32.29
N THR A 196 35.35 2.91 -31.22
CA THR A 196 36.77 2.90 -30.91
C THR A 196 37.53 2.18 -32.03
N SER A 197 37.08 1.01 -32.45
CA SER A 197 37.72 0.25 -33.54
C SER A 197 37.73 1.02 -34.88
N ILE A 198 36.63 1.70 -35.22
CA ILE A 198 36.57 2.57 -36.41
C ILE A 198 37.54 3.75 -36.27
N SER A 199 37.61 4.35 -35.08
CA SER A 199 38.51 5.48 -34.80
C SER A 199 39.98 5.09 -34.84
N GLU A 200 40.32 3.87 -34.41
CA GLU A 200 41.66 3.29 -34.51
C GLU A 200 42.06 3.10 -35.97
N ALA A 201 41.19 2.53 -36.81
CA ALA A 201 41.42 2.40 -38.25
C ALA A 201 41.65 3.76 -38.91
N LYS A 202 40.84 4.77 -38.56
CA LYS A 202 41.01 6.15 -39.06
C LYS A 202 42.30 6.80 -38.55
N THR A 203 42.70 6.54 -37.32
CA THR A 203 43.98 7.02 -36.76
C THR A 203 45.16 6.37 -37.48
N ARG A 204 45.08 5.07 -37.79
CA ARG A 204 46.10 4.36 -38.56
C ARG A 204 46.22 4.91 -39.99
N PHE A 205 45.10 5.28 -40.60
CA PHE A 205 45.08 5.96 -41.90
C PHE A 205 45.79 7.32 -41.85
N LYS A 206 45.48 8.17 -40.88
CA LYS A 206 46.18 9.46 -40.69
C LYS A 206 47.69 9.29 -40.49
N LEU A 207 48.10 8.23 -39.79
CA LEU A 207 49.51 7.90 -39.64
C LEU A 207 50.13 7.50 -40.99
N PHE A 208 49.44 6.66 -41.76
CA PHE A 208 49.85 6.28 -43.11
C PHE A 208 50.02 7.50 -44.03
N GLU A 209 49.06 8.43 -44.06
CA GLU A 209 49.18 9.67 -44.84
C GLU A 209 50.41 10.49 -44.45
N ARG A 210 50.65 10.63 -43.14
CA ARG A 210 51.82 11.36 -42.63
C ARG A 210 53.12 10.69 -43.07
N VAL A 211 53.18 9.36 -43.08
CA VAL A 211 54.34 8.63 -43.60
C VAL A 211 54.50 8.89 -45.10
N LEU A 212 53.42 8.80 -45.89
CA LEU A 212 53.46 9.08 -47.33
C LEU A 212 53.96 10.50 -47.66
N GLN A 213 53.61 11.49 -46.84
CA GLN A 213 54.06 12.88 -47.01
C GLN A 213 55.55 13.08 -46.71
N ASN A 214 56.12 12.28 -45.80
CA ASN A 214 57.48 12.46 -45.29
C ASN A 214 58.53 11.57 -45.97
N ILE A 215 58.12 10.57 -46.75
CA ILE A 215 59.05 9.66 -47.43
C ILE A 215 59.43 10.18 -48.83
N ASN A 216 60.70 10.00 -49.21
CA ASN A 216 61.16 10.32 -50.55
C ASN A 216 60.61 9.30 -51.57
N ARG A 217 59.71 9.75 -52.45
CA ARG A 217 59.08 8.92 -53.52
C ARG A 217 60.09 8.27 -54.46
N ASN A 218 61.23 8.90 -54.68
CA ASN A 218 62.29 8.39 -55.56
C ASN A 218 63.35 7.58 -54.81
N GLY A 219 63.16 7.34 -53.52
CA GLY A 219 64.11 6.61 -52.68
C GLY A 219 64.02 5.10 -52.88
N PRO A 220 65.14 4.35 -52.80
CA PRO A 220 65.17 2.89 -53.01
C PRO A 220 64.39 2.09 -51.94
N LYS A 221 63.93 2.75 -50.88
CA LYS A 221 63.14 2.14 -49.79
C LYS A 221 61.66 2.53 -49.82
N TYR A 222 61.23 3.37 -50.77
CA TYR A 222 59.87 3.91 -50.84
C TYR A 222 58.83 2.79 -50.86
N GLU A 223 58.91 1.91 -51.85
CA GLU A 223 57.97 0.82 -52.06
C GLU A 223 57.86 -0.11 -50.84
N LYS A 224 59.01 -0.43 -50.22
CA LYS A 224 59.07 -1.28 -49.03
C LYS A 224 58.39 -0.63 -47.81
N ILE A 225 58.59 0.67 -47.61
CA ILE A 225 57.95 1.42 -46.51
C ILE A 225 56.45 1.51 -46.75
N VAL A 226 56.02 1.90 -47.97
CA VAL A 226 54.60 2.02 -48.32
C VAL A 226 53.88 0.68 -48.15
N ASN A 227 54.45 -0.42 -48.64
CA ASN A 227 53.87 -1.76 -48.47
C ASN A 227 53.76 -2.18 -47.00
N SER A 228 54.74 -1.85 -46.16
CA SER A 228 54.68 -2.13 -44.72
C SER A 228 53.55 -1.34 -44.03
N GLU A 229 53.40 -0.07 -44.40
CA GLU A 229 52.35 0.77 -43.85
C GLU A 229 50.95 0.37 -44.35
N LEU A 230 50.82 0.04 -45.64
CA LEU A 230 49.57 -0.49 -46.23
C LEU A 230 49.14 -1.78 -45.55
N LYS A 231 50.06 -2.72 -45.27
CA LYS A 231 49.74 -3.96 -44.52
C LYS A 231 49.23 -3.67 -43.12
N SER A 232 49.83 -2.69 -42.46
CA SER A 232 49.42 -2.29 -41.11
C SER A 232 48.07 -1.59 -41.11
N LEU A 233 47.80 -0.75 -42.12
CA LEU A 233 46.50 -0.11 -42.33
C LEU A 233 45.44 -1.17 -42.62
N HIS A 234 45.69 -2.08 -43.57
CA HIS A 234 44.82 -3.19 -43.91
C HIS A 234 44.43 -4.01 -42.67
N LYS A 235 45.41 -4.43 -41.87
CA LYS A 235 45.14 -5.20 -40.63
C LYS A 235 44.21 -4.46 -39.68
N SER A 236 44.42 -3.15 -39.49
CA SER A 236 43.59 -2.34 -38.60
C SER A 236 42.16 -2.17 -39.15
N THR A 237 42.02 -1.90 -40.45
CA THR A 237 40.72 -1.76 -41.12
C THR A 237 39.95 -3.08 -41.17
N LEU A 238 40.66 -4.20 -41.36
CA LEU A 238 40.07 -5.53 -41.41
C LEU A 238 39.52 -5.94 -40.05
N SER A 239 40.24 -5.63 -38.97
CA SER A 239 39.77 -5.83 -37.60
C SER A 239 38.46 -5.06 -37.35
N ALA A 240 38.42 -3.78 -37.71
CA ALA A 240 37.22 -2.95 -37.58
C ALA A 240 36.06 -3.48 -38.43
N TYR A 241 36.33 -3.90 -39.67
CA TYR A 241 35.35 -4.50 -40.55
C TYR A 241 34.71 -5.74 -39.92
N TYR A 242 35.50 -6.68 -39.40
CA TYR A 242 34.97 -7.90 -38.80
C TYR A 242 34.10 -7.62 -37.57
N LEU A 243 34.53 -6.71 -36.69
CA LEU A 243 33.74 -6.32 -35.53
C LEU A 243 32.37 -5.73 -35.92
N VAL A 244 32.36 -4.80 -36.88
CA VAL A 244 31.12 -4.18 -37.37
C VAL A 244 30.26 -5.20 -38.13
N PHE A 245 30.86 -6.07 -38.94
CA PHE A 245 30.14 -7.09 -39.71
C PHE A 245 29.48 -8.14 -38.80
N ASP A 246 30.15 -8.57 -37.74
CA ASP A 246 29.56 -9.46 -36.74
C ASP A 246 28.51 -8.75 -35.88
N ALA A 247 28.67 -7.45 -35.64
CA ALA A 247 27.62 -6.62 -35.05
C ALA A 247 26.37 -6.59 -35.95
N CYS A 248 26.52 -6.41 -37.27
CA CYS A 248 25.40 -6.49 -38.23
C CYS A 248 24.66 -7.84 -38.12
N LYS A 249 25.38 -8.96 -38.08
CA LYS A 249 24.77 -10.30 -37.91
C LYS A 249 24.00 -10.41 -36.60
N THR A 250 24.58 -9.91 -35.51
CA THR A 250 23.99 -9.96 -34.17
C THR A 250 22.70 -9.16 -34.13
N VAL A 251 22.73 -7.91 -34.62
CA VAL A 251 21.55 -7.04 -34.67
C VAL A 251 20.50 -7.59 -35.62
N LYS A 252 20.88 -8.16 -36.78
CA LYS A 252 19.94 -8.81 -37.70
C LYS A 252 19.17 -9.96 -37.04
N LYS A 253 19.85 -10.80 -36.26
CA LYS A 253 19.19 -11.86 -35.46
C LYS A 253 18.19 -11.27 -34.45
N LEU A 254 18.53 -10.14 -33.84
CA LEU A 254 17.65 -9.46 -32.89
C LEU A 254 16.44 -8.82 -33.58
N VAL A 255 16.61 -8.17 -34.73
CA VAL A 255 15.51 -7.61 -35.55
C VAL A 255 14.53 -8.70 -35.97
N ASN A 256 15.02 -9.88 -36.34
CA ASN A 256 14.17 -11.01 -36.73
C ASN A 256 13.38 -11.59 -35.55
N ARG A 257 13.88 -11.42 -34.32
CA ARG A 257 13.25 -11.96 -33.10
C ARG A 257 12.35 -10.94 -32.40
N PHE A 258 12.69 -9.66 -32.51
CA PHE A 258 12.04 -8.56 -31.81
C PHE A 258 11.74 -7.44 -32.79
N ASP A 259 10.48 -7.00 -32.83
CA ASP A 259 10.09 -5.85 -33.63
C ASP A 259 10.47 -4.54 -32.92
N GLY A 260 11.76 -4.20 -33.02
CA GLY A 260 12.35 -3.01 -32.41
C GLY A 260 12.76 -1.99 -33.47
N VAL A 261 12.11 -0.83 -33.50
CA VAL A 261 12.46 0.29 -34.38
C VAL A 261 13.93 0.69 -34.23
N PHE A 262 14.42 0.80 -32.99
CA PHE A 262 15.81 1.13 -32.71
C PHE A 262 16.80 0.10 -33.29
N LEU A 263 16.44 -1.19 -33.31
CA LEU A 263 17.28 -2.25 -33.89
C LEU A 263 17.37 -2.11 -35.42
N LYS A 264 16.28 -1.68 -36.07
CA LYS A 264 16.25 -1.43 -37.52
C LYS A 264 17.12 -0.24 -37.89
N ILE A 265 17.03 0.86 -37.13
CA ILE A 265 17.89 2.04 -37.30
C ILE A 265 19.36 1.66 -37.11
N LEU A 266 19.67 0.95 -36.01
CA LEU A 266 21.02 0.50 -35.72
C LEU A 266 21.56 -0.40 -36.84
N LEU A 267 20.77 -1.37 -37.32
CA LEU A 267 21.19 -2.26 -38.39
C LEU A 267 21.49 -1.49 -39.68
N LYS A 268 20.64 -0.54 -40.07
CA LYS A 268 20.87 0.31 -41.25
C LYS A 268 22.20 1.05 -41.15
N ASN A 269 22.48 1.66 -40.01
CA ASN A 269 23.74 2.41 -39.80
C ASN A 269 24.95 1.47 -39.81
N LEU A 270 24.89 0.32 -39.14
CA LEU A 270 25.99 -0.65 -39.13
C LEU A 270 26.27 -1.23 -40.52
N VAL A 271 25.23 -1.46 -41.34
CA VAL A 271 25.39 -1.93 -42.73
C VAL A 271 26.13 -0.88 -43.56
N THR A 272 25.74 0.39 -43.46
CA THR A 272 26.43 1.50 -44.16
C THR A 272 27.91 1.55 -43.77
N ILE A 273 28.22 1.50 -42.48
CA ILE A 273 29.61 1.54 -41.98
C ILE A 273 30.39 0.30 -42.45
N SER A 274 29.79 -0.88 -42.37
CA SER A 274 30.40 -2.13 -42.83
C SER A 274 30.73 -2.07 -44.32
N ASN A 275 29.84 -1.53 -45.14
CA ASN A 275 30.06 -1.35 -46.57
C ASN A 275 31.16 -0.33 -46.85
N ASN A 276 31.23 0.77 -46.09
CA ASN A 276 32.29 1.76 -46.20
C ASN A 276 33.67 1.17 -45.84
N LEU A 277 33.74 0.36 -44.78
CA LEU A 277 34.95 -0.37 -44.39
C LEU A 277 35.35 -1.40 -45.45
N CYS A 278 34.38 -2.10 -46.06
CA CYS A 278 34.61 -3.03 -47.16
C CYS A 278 35.23 -2.32 -48.38
N THR A 279 34.67 -1.18 -48.78
CA THR A 279 35.22 -0.34 -49.86
C THR A 279 36.63 0.15 -49.53
N ALA A 280 36.89 0.54 -48.27
CA ALA A 280 38.22 0.94 -47.84
C ALA A 280 39.24 -0.21 -47.96
N LEU A 281 38.85 -1.44 -47.59
CA LEU A 281 39.70 -2.63 -47.74
C LEU A 281 40.01 -2.94 -49.21
N GLU A 282 39.01 -2.90 -50.08
CA GLU A 282 39.18 -3.11 -51.52
C GLU A 282 40.16 -2.09 -52.14
N ASN A 283 40.04 -0.82 -51.75
CA ASN A 283 40.96 0.23 -52.20
C ASN A 283 42.38 0.06 -51.65
N ILE A 284 42.53 -0.45 -50.42
CA ILE A 284 43.84 -0.81 -49.86
C ILE A 284 44.47 -1.96 -50.65
N ASP A 285 43.71 -3.02 -50.96
CA ASP A 285 44.19 -4.16 -51.76
C ASP A 285 44.62 -3.73 -53.17
N GLN A 286 43.84 -2.83 -53.79
CA GLN A 286 44.18 -2.27 -55.10
C GLN A 286 45.48 -1.45 -55.02
N CYS A 287 45.65 -0.62 -53.99
CA CYS A 287 46.88 0.15 -53.79
C CYS A 287 48.10 -0.73 -53.48
N MET A 288 47.92 -1.87 -52.82
CA MET A 288 49.00 -2.86 -52.66
C MET A 288 49.45 -3.45 -54.00
N SER A 289 48.55 -3.49 -54.99
CA SER A 289 48.86 -3.96 -56.35
C SER A 289 49.40 -2.83 -57.24
N GLN A 290 49.01 -1.57 -56.96
CA GLN A 290 49.39 -0.36 -57.71
C GLN A 290 49.63 0.80 -56.74
N ILE A 291 50.89 0.96 -56.30
CA ILE A 291 51.28 1.86 -55.21
C ILE A 291 51.05 3.35 -55.51
N ASP A 292 50.95 3.72 -56.78
CA ASP A 292 50.75 5.11 -57.21
C ASP A 292 49.29 5.61 -57.05
N LEU A 293 48.33 4.73 -56.71
CA LEU A 293 46.91 5.05 -56.57
C LEU A 293 46.49 5.17 -55.10
N THR A 294 46.97 6.19 -54.40
CA THR A 294 46.61 6.44 -52.99
C THR A 294 45.31 7.22 -52.80
N ASP A 295 44.85 7.94 -53.83
CA ASP A 295 43.66 8.80 -53.78
C ASP A 295 42.35 8.06 -53.43
N PRO A 296 42.08 6.83 -53.95
CA PRO A 296 40.90 6.05 -53.58
C PRO A 296 40.83 5.69 -52.09
N ILE A 297 41.98 5.40 -51.47
CA ILE A 297 42.07 5.17 -50.02
C ILE A 297 41.68 6.45 -49.28
N HIS A 298 42.22 7.59 -49.69
CA HIS A 298 41.93 8.88 -49.08
C HIS A 298 40.43 9.20 -49.10
N HIS A 299 39.77 9.05 -50.25
CA HIS A 299 38.32 9.27 -50.35
C HIS A 299 37.50 8.33 -49.45
N SER A 300 37.92 7.07 -49.31
CA SER A 300 37.23 6.08 -48.47
C SER A 300 37.28 6.42 -46.98
N PHE A 301 38.43 6.86 -46.49
CA PHE A 301 38.58 7.22 -45.06
C PHE A 301 38.06 8.61 -44.71
N LEU A 302 37.91 9.51 -45.69
CA LEU A 302 37.19 10.78 -45.50
C LEU A 302 35.70 10.54 -45.21
N GLY A 303 35.07 9.60 -45.94
CA GLY A 303 33.68 9.22 -45.74
C GLY A 303 33.44 8.37 -44.50
N LEU A 304 34.48 7.82 -43.87
CA LEU A 304 34.35 6.99 -42.68
C LEU A 304 34.21 7.85 -41.42
N SER A 305 33.06 7.80 -40.75
CA SER A 305 32.83 8.49 -39.48
C SER A 305 32.49 7.50 -38.36
N SER A 306 33.24 7.53 -37.26
CA SER A 306 32.89 6.74 -36.07
C SER A 306 31.61 7.23 -35.40
N PHE A 307 31.19 8.47 -35.64
CA PHE A 307 29.92 9.01 -35.15
C PHE A 307 28.69 8.42 -35.85
N GLU A 308 28.86 7.71 -36.97
CA GLU A 308 27.76 7.00 -37.63
C GLU A 308 27.26 5.80 -36.82
N VAL A 309 28.09 5.25 -35.91
CA VAL A 309 27.58 4.32 -34.90
C VAL A 309 26.77 5.14 -33.89
N PRO A 310 25.44 5.01 -33.85
CA PRO A 310 24.63 5.84 -32.97
C PRO A 310 24.87 5.45 -31.51
N SER A 311 24.83 6.42 -30.59
CA SER A 311 24.76 6.11 -29.16
C SER A 311 23.36 5.60 -28.80
N VAL A 312 23.23 4.95 -27.63
CA VAL A 312 21.91 4.51 -27.15
C VAL A 312 20.93 5.68 -27.00
N PHE A 313 21.43 6.86 -26.61
CA PHE A 313 20.64 8.09 -26.55
C PHE A 313 20.12 8.51 -27.93
N ILE A 314 20.99 8.53 -28.95
CA ILE A 314 20.60 8.87 -30.33
C ILE A 314 19.58 7.86 -30.85
N LEU A 315 19.81 6.56 -30.64
CA LEU A 315 18.87 5.51 -31.02
C LEU A 315 17.49 5.70 -30.36
N ARG A 316 17.47 6.13 -29.09
CA ARG A 316 16.23 6.41 -28.36
C ARG A 316 15.48 7.58 -28.98
N GLU A 317 16.16 8.69 -29.27
CA GLU A 317 15.53 9.86 -29.90
C GLU A 317 15.05 9.55 -31.32
N ASP A 318 15.90 8.96 -32.15
CA ASP A 318 15.56 8.61 -33.54
C ASP A 318 14.41 7.61 -33.59
N SER A 319 14.32 6.69 -32.63
CA SER A 319 13.22 5.72 -32.57
C SER A 319 11.84 6.34 -32.33
N LYS A 320 11.77 7.55 -31.76
CA LYS A 320 10.49 8.25 -31.52
C LYS A 320 9.93 8.89 -32.79
N THR A 321 10.80 9.29 -33.71
CA THR A 321 10.45 10.02 -34.93
C THR A 321 10.53 9.15 -36.19
N TYR A 322 11.05 7.92 -36.05
CA TYR A 322 11.24 7.00 -37.16
C TYR A 322 9.92 6.62 -37.83
N GLN A 323 9.84 6.93 -39.12
CA GLN A 323 8.83 6.42 -40.03
C GLN A 323 9.45 5.24 -40.80
N PRO A 324 8.83 4.05 -40.80
CA PRO A 324 9.33 2.95 -41.61
C PRO A 324 9.16 3.27 -43.09
N ASP A 325 10.25 3.52 -43.80
CA ASP A 325 10.29 3.78 -45.26
C ASP A 325 9.82 2.57 -46.12
N GLY A 326 9.45 1.44 -45.52
CA GLY A 326 9.00 0.23 -46.22
C GLY A 326 10.09 -0.51 -47.00
N LEU A 327 11.28 0.09 -47.16
CA LEU A 327 12.41 -0.52 -47.86
C LEU A 327 13.09 -1.58 -46.97
N PRO A 328 13.37 -2.78 -47.52
CA PRO A 328 14.14 -3.79 -46.81
C PRO A 328 15.55 -3.26 -46.53
N ILE A 329 16.07 -3.53 -45.34
CA ILE A 329 17.45 -3.19 -44.98
C ILE A 329 18.38 -4.07 -45.82
N GLU A 330 19.28 -3.44 -46.56
CA GLU A 330 20.26 -4.13 -47.40
C GLU A 330 21.17 -5.05 -46.57
N GLU A 331 21.68 -6.10 -47.21
CA GLU A 331 22.66 -6.97 -46.56
C GLU A 331 24.06 -6.34 -46.58
N PRO A 332 24.84 -6.47 -45.49
CA PRO A 332 26.21 -5.98 -45.47
C PRO A 332 27.07 -6.75 -46.48
N ARG A 333 27.90 -6.02 -47.23
CA ARG A 333 28.83 -6.60 -48.20
C ARG A 333 29.83 -7.51 -47.49
N VAL A 334 30.06 -8.66 -48.11
CA VAL A 334 31.09 -9.61 -47.66
C VAL A 334 32.39 -9.23 -48.35
N TYR A 335 33.39 -8.87 -47.56
CA TYR A 335 34.73 -8.66 -48.07
C TYR A 335 35.34 -10.00 -48.49
N SER A 336 35.66 -10.11 -49.78
CA SER A 336 36.42 -11.22 -50.35
C SER A 336 37.77 -10.66 -50.81
N SER A 337 38.84 -11.05 -50.11
CA SER A 337 40.20 -10.64 -50.52
C SER A 337 40.47 -11.15 -51.93
N SER A 338 40.56 -10.23 -52.90
CA SER A 338 40.89 -10.58 -54.29
C SER A 338 42.36 -10.99 -54.45
N THR A 339 43.15 -10.82 -53.40
CA THR A 339 44.58 -11.13 -53.38
C THR A 339 44.82 -12.27 -52.39
N THR A 340 45.23 -13.43 -52.91
CA THR A 340 45.88 -14.51 -52.15
C THR A 340 47.17 -13.99 -51.52
N LEU A 341 47.07 -13.23 -50.44
CA LEU A 341 48.19 -12.95 -49.55
C LEU A 341 47.98 -13.83 -48.32
N ASN A 342 48.65 -14.99 -48.34
CA ASN A 342 48.88 -15.81 -47.16
C ASN A 342 49.56 -14.95 -46.10
N ILE A 343 48.78 -14.34 -45.21
CA ILE A 343 49.27 -13.84 -43.94
C ILE A 343 49.35 -15.07 -43.04
N THR A 344 50.48 -15.78 -43.10
CA THR A 344 50.82 -16.77 -42.07
C THR A 344 51.08 -16.02 -40.78
N GLU A 345 50.24 -16.23 -39.77
CA GLU A 345 50.56 -15.94 -38.38
C GLU A 345 51.84 -16.68 -38.01
N ILE A 346 52.87 -15.94 -37.57
CA ILE A 346 54.01 -16.52 -36.87
C ILE A 346 53.64 -16.44 -35.39
N HIS A 347 53.45 -17.62 -34.79
CA HIS A 347 53.21 -17.81 -33.36
C HIS A 347 54.43 -17.50 -32.51
#